data_AF-A0A952V874-F1
#
_entry.id   AF-A0A952V874-F1
#
_cell.length_a   1.000
_cell.length_b   1.000
_cell.length_c   1.000
_cell.angle_alpha   90.00
_cell.angle_beta   90.00
_cell.angle_gamma   90.00
#
_symmetry.space_group_name_H-M   'P 1'
#
loop_
_entity.id
_entity.type
_entity.pdbx_description
1 polymer ?
#
loop_
_entity_poly.entity_id
_entity_poly.type
_entity_poly.pdbx_seq_one_letter_code
_entity_poly.pdbx_strand_id
1 'polypeptide(L)'
;MNVIRQRTETEQITPDLDDDQIYELRIMELRKAAHELAETSGDREISTSFLARRLDLSTSLRFFGIAIGTVPTAAILFRLFVLDSSPNPAVLLLAVLATLVTGLVGYLTAGVTAATLERVLSTRFLRSLLLVPIIGLAWGIISGAAGGLFLFVLGALVGGVIGGMVAGTALPLFVGLFNLTAEEGEISVKRFLPIAAGISGSAAALFLGA
;
A
#
# COMPACT_ATOMS: atom_id res chain seq x y z
N MET A 1 -49.60 -0.01 60.30
CA MET A 1 -49.15 -1.34 59.85
C MET A 1 -48.08 -1.10 58.79
N ASN A 2 -46.92 -1.75 58.96
CA ASN A 2 -45.64 -1.76 58.20
C ASN A 2 -45.67 -1.33 56.71
N VAL A 3 -44.60 -0.82 56.08
CA VAL A 3 -43.22 -1.35 56.05
C VAL A 3 -42.24 -0.24 55.63
N ILE A 4 -41.11 -0.17 56.34
CA ILE A 4 -39.89 0.55 55.96
C ILE A 4 -39.16 -0.25 54.87
N ARG A 5 -38.73 0.39 53.76
CA ARG A 5 -37.59 -0.08 52.97
C ARG A 5 -36.61 1.07 52.80
N GLN A 6 -35.47 0.90 53.47
CA GLN A 6 -34.30 1.78 53.43
C GLN A 6 -33.77 1.91 52.01
N ARG A 7 -33.45 3.15 51.63
CA ARG A 7 -32.67 3.48 50.46
C ARG A 7 -31.20 3.32 50.88
N THR A 8 -30.55 2.26 50.41
CA THR A 8 -29.13 2.04 50.68
C THR A 8 -28.34 3.08 49.89
N GLU A 9 -27.91 4.15 50.56
CA GLU A 9 -26.83 4.99 50.06
C GLU A 9 -25.61 4.09 49.88
N THR A 10 -25.09 4.05 48.66
CA THR A 10 -23.78 3.45 48.39
C THR A 10 -22.77 4.43 48.94
N GLU A 11 -22.52 4.31 50.24
CA GLU A 11 -21.47 5.02 50.95
C GLU A 11 -20.15 4.67 50.26
N GLN A 12 -19.64 5.62 49.49
CA GLN A 12 -18.35 5.53 48.86
C GLN A 12 -17.35 5.66 50.02
N ILE A 13 -17.01 4.53 50.64
CA ILE A 13 -15.99 4.44 51.67
C ILE A 13 -14.68 4.84 51.00
N THR A 14 -14.34 6.12 51.04
CA THR A 14 -12.98 6.59 50.81
C THR A 14 -12.20 6.11 52.02
N PRO A 15 -11.29 5.12 51.87
CA PRO A 15 -10.45 4.71 52.98
C PRO A 15 -9.62 5.92 53.42
N ASP A 16 -9.55 6.16 54.73
CA ASP A 16 -8.72 7.17 55.37
C ASP A 16 -7.24 6.74 55.24
N LEU A 17 -6.72 6.94 54.03
CA LEU A 17 -5.37 6.61 53.64
C LEU A 17 -4.55 7.89 53.75
N ASP A 18 -3.40 7.80 54.42
CA ASP A 18 -2.39 8.86 54.43
C ASP A 18 -2.03 9.23 52.98
N ASP A 19 -1.69 10.49 52.73
CA ASP A 19 -1.47 11.00 51.36
C ASP A 19 -0.48 10.12 50.58
N ASP A 20 0.55 9.60 51.26
CA ASP A 20 1.54 8.67 50.72
C ASP A 20 0.93 7.35 50.23
N GLN A 21 -0.07 6.81 50.92
CA GLN A 21 -0.77 5.59 50.53
C GLN A 21 -1.67 5.80 49.31
N ILE A 22 -2.24 7.01 49.15
CA ILE A 22 -3.01 7.39 47.97
C ILE A 22 -2.09 7.47 46.74
N TYR A 23 -0.88 8.01 46.89
CA TYR A 23 0.10 8.05 45.79
C TYR A 23 0.55 6.64 45.37
N GLU A 24 0.82 5.74 46.33
CA GLU A 24 1.21 4.36 46.03
C GLU A 24 0.10 3.60 45.29
N LEU A 25 -1.16 3.74 45.71
CA LEU A 25 -2.31 3.17 45.02
C LEU A 25 -2.43 3.67 43.58
N ARG A 26 -2.25 4.98 43.38
CA ARG A 26 -2.34 5.59 42.06
C ARG A 26 -1.18 5.17 41.14
N ILE A 27 0.03 5.02 41.68
CA ILE A 27 1.18 4.49 40.93
C ILE A 27 0.95 3.03 40.56
N MET A 28 0.35 2.23 41.45
CA MET A 28 0.02 0.84 41.19
C MET A 28 -1.07 0.70 40.12
N GLU A 29 -2.11 1.54 40.15
CA GLU A 29 -3.13 1.60 39.10
C GLU A 29 -2.54 2.05 37.76
N LEU A 30 -1.67 3.07 37.75
CA LEU A 30 -0.99 3.53 36.53
C LEU A 30 -0.08 2.45 35.95
N ARG A 31 0.64 1.69 36.80
CA ARG A 31 1.44 0.54 36.34
C ARG A 31 0.57 -0.56 35.77
N LYS A 32 -0.57 -0.85 36.40
CA LYS A 32 -1.49 -1.87 35.91
C LYS A 32 -2.12 -1.48 34.57
N ALA A 33 -2.56 -0.23 34.44
CA ALA A 33 -3.08 0.31 33.18
C ALA A 33 -1.99 0.35 32.09
N ALA A 34 -0.74 0.69 32.45
CA ALA A 34 0.39 0.63 31.51
C ALA A 34 0.72 -0.80 31.08
N HIS A 35 0.62 -1.78 31.99
CA HIS A 35 0.84 -3.19 31.68
C HIS A 35 -0.27 -3.75 30.78
N GLU A 36 -1.53 -3.41 31.06
CA GLU A 36 -2.69 -3.78 30.26
C GLU A 36 -2.65 -3.15 28.85
N LEU A 37 -2.19 -1.90 28.74
CA LEU A 37 -1.90 -1.23 27.46
C LEU A 37 -0.72 -1.86 26.71
N ALA A 38 0.31 -2.34 27.42
CA ALA A 38 1.44 -3.04 26.81
C ALA A 38 1.02 -4.42 26.28
N GLU A 39 0.17 -5.13 27.00
CA GLU A 39 -0.37 -6.44 26.60
C GLU A 39 -1.31 -6.32 25.40
N THR A 40 -2.17 -5.30 25.34
CA THR A 40 -2.95 -4.97 24.13
C THR A 40 -2.10 -4.43 22.98
N SER A 41 -0.86 -3.99 23.24
CA SER A 41 0.08 -3.54 22.21
C SER A 41 0.93 -4.67 21.62
N GLY A 42 0.76 -5.93 22.03
CA GLY A 42 1.41 -7.09 21.39
C GLY A 42 1.11 -7.19 19.89
N ASP A 43 -0.10 -6.81 19.45
CA ASP A 43 -0.47 -6.70 18.02
C ASP A 43 0.24 -5.53 17.30
N ARG A 44 0.65 -4.49 18.04
CA ARG A 44 1.42 -3.37 17.50
C ARG A 44 2.89 -3.74 17.25
N GLU A 45 3.50 -4.63 18.03
CA GLU A 45 4.88 -5.09 17.79
C GLU A 45 5.04 -5.84 16.46
N ILE A 46 4.03 -6.61 16.06
CA ILE A 46 4.02 -7.31 14.76
C ILE A 46 3.91 -6.29 13.61
N SER A 47 3.09 -5.24 13.77
CA SER A 47 2.97 -4.19 12.75
C SER A 47 4.18 -3.26 12.70
N THR A 48 4.79 -2.90 13.83
CA THR A 48 5.97 -2.04 13.85
C THR A 48 7.20 -2.76 13.30
N SER A 49 7.34 -4.07 13.53
CA SER A 49 8.44 -4.88 12.97
C SER A 49 8.35 -5.04 11.45
N PHE A 50 7.17 -5.28 10.87
CA PHE A 50 7.00 -5.30 9.41
C PHE A 50 7.28 -3.92 8.80
N LEU A 51 6.80 -2.85 9.43
CA LEU A 51 7.01 -1.48 8.98
C LEU A 51 8.47 -1.02 9.13
N ALA A 52 9.21 -1.57 10.10
CA ALA A 52 10.64 -1.32 10.28
C ALA A 52 11.51 -2.05 9.25
N ARG A 53 10.95 -3.03 8.52
CA ARG A 53 11.66 -3.74 7.47
C ARG A 53 12.15 -2.77 6.40
N ARG A 54 13.38 -2.98 5.96
CA ARG A 54 13.99 -2.30 4.83
C ARG A 54 13.84 -3.17 3.57
N LEU A 55 13.60 -2.52 2.44
CA LEU A 55 13.42 -3.13 1.14
C LEU A 55 14.48 -2.59 0.20
N ASP A 56 15.19 -3.48 -0.47
CA ASP A 56 16.06 -3.13 -1.58
C ASP A 56 15.24 -2.66 -2.79
N LEU A 57 15.92 -2.12 -3.80
CA LEU A 57 15.27 -1.61 -5.02
C LEU A 57 14.46 -2.71 -5.74
N SER A 58 15.01 -3.93 -5.82
CA SER A 58 14.38 -5.07 -6.48
C SER A 58 13.08 -5.47 -5.77
N THR A 59 13.10 -5.65 -4.45
CA THR A 59 11.88 -5.98 -3.69
C THR A 59 10.88 -4.85 -3.71
N SER A 60 11.33 -3.59 -3.63
CA SER A 60 10.45 -2.43 -3.71
C SER A 60 9.75 -2.35 -5.08
N LEU A 61 10.48 -2.58 -6.17
CA LEU A 61 9.91 -2.62 -7.52
C LEU A 61 8.90 -3.76 -7.71
N ARG A 62 9.11 -4.91 -7.06
CA ARG A 62 8.15 -6.02 -7.10
C ARG A 62 6.80 -5.61 -6.49
N PHE A 63 6.82 -5.04 -5.29
CA PHE A 63 5.59 -4.55 -4.66
C PHE A 63 5.00 -3.36 -5.40
N PHE A 64 5.83 -2.48 -5.94
CA PHE A 64 5.39 -1.37 -6.79
C PHE A 64 4.71 -1.87 -8.07
N GLY A 65 5.24 -2.94 -8.67
CA GLY A 65 4.65 -3.62 -9.83
C GLY A 65 3.26 -4.16 -9.56
N ILE A 66 3.04 -4.74 -8.37
CA ILE A 66 1.69 -5.12 -7.93
C ILE A 66 0.81 -3.87 -7.82
N ALA A 67 1.26 -2.84 -7.12
CA ALA A 67 0.46 -1.64 -6.89
C ALA A 67 0.05 -0.93 -8.19
N ILE A 68 1.01 -0.68 -9.08
CA ILE A 68 0.76 0.01 -10.35
C ILE A 68 0.07 -0.88 -11.38
N GLY A 69 0.22 -2.20 -11.27
CA GLY A 69 -0.46 -3.17 -12.14
C GLY A 69 -1.91 -3.42 -11.72
N THR A 70 -2.22 -3.40 -10.43
CA THR A 70 -3.57 -3.71 -9.92
C THR A 70 -4.44 -2.47 -9.77
N VAL A 71 -3.95 -1.41 -9.11
CA VAL A 71 -4.79 -0.28 -8.69
C VAL A 71 -5.34 0.51 -9.88
N PRO A 72 -4.54 0.95 -10.87
CA PRO A 72 -5.04 1.62 -12.06
C PRO A 72 -5.89 0.70 -12.94
N THR A 73 -5.51 -0.57 -13.10
CA THR A 73 -6.28 -1.55 -13.88
C THR A 73 -7.66 -1.77 -13.28
N ALA A 74 -7.75 -1.95 -11.96
CA ALA A 74 -9.01 -2.05 -11.24
C ALA A 74 -9.86 -0.79 -11.43
N ALA A 75 -9.26 0.40 -11.36
CA ALA A 75 -9.97 1.66 -11.57
C ALA A 75 -10.57 1.80 -12.98
N ILE A 76 -9.79 1.48 -14.02
CA ILE A 76 -10.27 1.49 -15.42
C ILE A 76 -11.45 0.54 -15.58
N LEU A 77 -11.30 -0.70 -15.11
CA LEU A 77 -12.32 -1.74 -15.28
C LEU A 77 -13.56 -1.45 -14.43
N PHE A 78 -13.38 -0.90 -13.23
CA PHE A 78 -14.48 -0.45 -12.38
C PHE A 78 -15.28 0.64 -13.07
N ARG A 79 -14.63 1.65 -13.66
CA ARG A 79 -15.32 2.69 -14.42
C ARG A 79 -16.10 2.09 -15.60
N LEU A 80 -15.43 1.30 -16.43
CA LEU A 80 -16.03 0.74 -17.64
C LEU A 80 -17.22 -0.20 -17.35
N PHE A 81 -17.14 -1.03 -16.30
CA PHE A 81 -18.10 -2.12 -16.09
C PHE A 81 -19.08 -1.92 -14.94
N VAL A 82 -18.80 -1.00 -14.01
CA VAL A 82 -19.69 -0.72 -12.87
C VAL A 82 -20.37 0.65 -13.02
N LEU A 83 -19.62 1.67 -13.44
CA LEU A 83 -20.18 3.03 -13.58
C LEU A 83 -20.87 3.22 -14.93
N ASP A 84 -20.23 2.80 -16.01
CA ASP A 84 -20.69 3.09 -17.38
C ASP A 84 -21.55 1.98 -18.01
N SER A 85 -21.74 0.84 -17.33
CA SER A 85 -22.45 -0.35 -17.84
C SER A 85 -23.24 -1.10 -16.78
N SER A 86 -24.21 -1.92 -17.18
CA SER A 86 -24.87 -2.87 -16.27
C SER A 86 -23.91 -4.01 -15.88
N PRO A 87 -23.70 -4.29 -14.58
CA PRO A 87 -22.70 -5.25 -14.14
C PRO A 87 -23.04 -6.67 -14.58
N ASN A 88 -22.30 -7.19 -15.55
CA ASN A 88 -22.35 -8.60 -15.96
C ASN A 88 -21.32 -9.40 -15.14
N PRO A 89 -21.71 -10.45 -14.40
CA PRO A 89 -20.81 -11.21 -13.54
C PRO A 89 -19.65 -11.87 -14.30
N ALA A 90 -19.85 -12.26 -15.56
CA ALA A 90 -18.78 -12.84 -16.37
C ALA A 90 -17.69 -11.81 -16.71
N VAL A 91 -18.11 -10.58 -16.99
CA VAL A 91 -17.19 -9.47 -17.31
C VAL A 91 -16.45 -9.01 -16.05
N LEU A 92 -17.12 -9.00 -14.89
CA LEU A 92 -16.47 -8.74 -13.61
C LEU A 92 -15.41 -9.79 -13.27
N LEU A 93 -15.67 -11.07 -13.53
CA LEU A 93 -14.67 -12.13 -13.34
C LEU A 93 -13.45 -11.90 -14.25
N LEU A 94 -13.67 -11.60 -15.53
CA LEU A 94 -12.58 -11.27 -16.46
C LEU A 94 -11.80 -10.03 -16.01
N ALA A 95 -12.48 -9.02 -15.46
CA ALA A 95 -11.84 -7.81 -14.95
C ALA A 95 -10.95 -8.10 -13.73
N VAL A 96 -11.40 -8.95 -12.80
CA VAL A 96 -10.60 -9.40 -11.66
C VAL A 96 -9.38 -10.19 -12.15
N LEU A 97 -9.56 -11.12 -13.09
CA LEU A 97 -8.46 -11.89 -13.66
C LEU A 97 -7.45 -11.00 -14.38
N ALA A 98 -7.91 -10.05 -15.20
CA ALA A 98 -7.07 -9.07 -15.87
C ALA A 98 -6.23 -8.28 -14.85
N THR A 99 -6.86 -7.80 -13.78
CA THR A 99 -6.20 -7.04 -12.71
C THR A 99 -5.12 -7.88 -12.00
N LEU A 100 -5.45 -9.11 -11.63
CA LEU A 100 -4.53 -10.03 -10.96
C LEU A 100 -3.35 -10.39 -11.86
N VAL A 101 -3.59 -10.65 -13.14
CA VAL A 101 -2.53 -10.99 -14.10
C VAL A 101 -1.63 -9.80 -14.39
N THR A 102 -2.19 -8.60 -14.60
CA THR A 102 -1.37 -7.37 -14.76
C THR A 102 -0.45 -7.18 -13.54
N GLY A 103 -1.00 -7.29 -12.32
CA GLY A 103 -0.23 -7.18 -11.08
C GLY A 103 0.83 -8.26 -10.93
N LEU A 104 0.49 -9.52 -11.22
CA LEU A 104 1.42 -10.65 -11.15
C LEU A 104 2.54 -10.53 -12.17
N VAL A 105 2.23 -10.18 -13.42
CA VAL A 105 3.25 -9.96 -14.46
C VAL A 105 4.14 -8.79 -14.08
N GLY A 106 3.57 -7.70 -13.55
CA GLY A 106 4.33 -6.59 -12.97
C GLY A 106 5.31 -7.06 -11.89
N TYR A 107 4.85 -7.87 -10.94
CA TYR A 107 5.70 -8.46 -9.88
C TYR A 107 6.83 -9.34 -10.45
N LEU A 108 6.50 -10.26 -11.35
CA LEU A 108 7.46 -11.23 -11.90
C LEU A 108 8.53 -10.55 -12.76
N THR A 109 8.15 -9.55 -13.54
CA THR A 109 9.05 -8.81 -14.43
C THR A 109 9.83 -7.69 -13.72
N ALA A 110 9.46 -7.35 -12.48
CA ALA A 110 10.14 -6.31 -11.69
C ALA A 110 11.61 -6.64 -11.41
N GLY A 111 11.99 -7.92 -11.25
CA GLY A 111 13.39 -8.29 -11.03
C GLY A 111 14.30 -7.97 -12.22
N VAL A 112 13.82 -8.24 -13.45
CA VAL A 112 14.53 -7.88 -14.69
C VAL A 112 14.59 -6.37 -14.86
N THR A 113 13.48 -5.71 -14.54
CA THR A 113 13.37 -4.24 -14.58
C THR A 113 14.37 -3.60 -13.61
N ALA A 114 14.45 -4.10 -12.37
CA ALA A 114 15.39 -3.63 -11.35
C ALA A 114 16.85 -3.77 -11.80
N ALA A 115 17.24 -4.95 -12.29
CA ALA A 115 18.59 -5.18 -12.79
C ALA A 115 18.96 -4.25 -13.97
N THR A 116 18.00 -3.96 -14.84
CA THR A 116 18.18 -3.01 -15.95
C THR A 116 18.33 -1.59 -15.42
N LEU A 117 17.53 -1.24 -14.41
CA LEU A 117 17.48 0.08 -13.82
C LEU A 117 18.76 0.41 -13.04
N GLU A 118 19.31 -0.52 -12.27
CA GLU A 118 20.59 -0.37 -11.55
C GLU A 118 21.75 -0.07 -12.53
N ARG A 119 21.77 -0.77 -13.67
CA ARG A 119 22.76 -0.53 -14.75
C ARG A 119 22.59 0.84 -15.38
N VAL A 120 21.36 1.33 -15.52
CA VAL A 120 21.11 2.64 -16.11
C VAL A 120 21.39 3.78 -15.12
N LEU A 121 21.03 3.60 -13.85
CA LEU A 121 21.24 4.58 -12.78
C LEU A 121 22.71 4.80 -12.45
N SER A 122 23.57 3.80 -12.67
CA SER A 122 25.03 3.94 -12.52
C SER A 122 25.71 4.73 -13.66
N THR A 123 24.96 5.14 -14.69
CA THR A 123 25.48 5.97 -15.79
C THR A 123 25.26 7.47 -15.53
N ARG A 124 25.66 8.32 -16.49
CA ARG A 124 25.46 9.77 -16.38
C ARG A 124 23.98 10.11 -16.15
N PHE A 125 23.73 11.07 -15.25
CA PHE A 125 22.39 11.52 -14.86
C PHE A 125 21.45 11.78 -16.05
N LEU A 126 21.94 12.47 -17.09
CA LEU A 126 21.13 12.78 -18.28
C LEU A 126 20.67 11.55 -19.05
N ARG A 127 21.52 10.51 -19.11
CA ARG A 127 21.18 9.23 -19.75
C ARG A 127 20.19 8.45 -18.90
N SER A 128 20.38 8.46 -17.58
CA SER A 128 19.42 7.86 -16.65
C SER A 128 18.04 8.53 -16.77
N LEU A 129 17.97 9.86 -16.76
CA LEU A 129 16.73 10.62 -16.88
C LEU A 129 15.92 10.25 -18.14
N LEU A 130 16.59 9.97 -19.25
CA LEU A 130 15.94 9.64 -20.53
C LEU A 130 15.59 8.15 -20.65
N LEU A 131 16.41 7.27 -20.08
CA LEU A 131 16.21 5.82 -20.19
C LEU A 131 15.22 5.25 -19.17
N VAL A 132 15.10 5.84 -17.97
CA VAL A 132 14.16 5.37 -16.95
C VAL A 132 12.70 5.39 -17.44
N PRO A 133 12.20 6.46 -18.10
CA PRO A 133 10.86 6.45 -18.71
C PRO A 133 10.68 5.36 -19.77
N ILE A 134 11.70 5.08 -20.57
CA ILE A 134 11.67 4.05 -21.62
C ILE A 134 11.57 2.65 -21.00
N ILE A 135 12.33 2.40 -19.92
CA ILE A 135 12.21 1.16 -19.15
C ILE A 135 10.79 1.03 -18.59
N GLY A 136 10.25 2.11 -18.04
CA GLY A 136 8.87 2.16 -17.53
C GLY A 136 7.86 1.84 -18.62
N LEU A 137 7.99 2.44 -19.81
CA LEU A 137 7.14 2.17 -20.96
C LEU A 137 7.16 0.69 -21.35
N ALA A 138 8.36 0.11 -21.51
CA ALA A 138 8.51 -1.29 -21.91
C ALA A 138 7.90 -2.24 -20.87
N TRP A 139 8.16 -1.99 -19.58
CA TRP A 139 7.62 -2.79 -18.49
C TRP A 139 6.08 -2.67 -18.38
N GLY A 140 5.56 -1.46 -18.56
CA GLY A 140 4.13 -1.19 -18.62
C GLY A 140 3.42 -1.85 -19.79
N ILE A 141 4.05 -1.86 -20.97
CA ILE A 141 3.50 -2.55 -22.16
C ILE A 141 3.38 -4.04 -21.88
N ILE A 142 4.43 -4.67 -21.35
CA ILE A 142 4.44 -6.12 -21.09
C ILE A 142 3.36 -6.50 -20.06
N SER A 143 3.32 -5.80 -18.93
CA SER A 143 2.34 -6.07 -17.87
C SER A 143 0.91 -5.75 -18.29
N GLY A 144 0.68 -4.60 -18.91
CA GLY A 144 -0.63 -4.17 -19.39
C GLY A 144 -1.18 -5.03 -20.52
N ALA A 145 -0.34 -5.44 -21.47
CA ALA A 145 -0.77 -6.35 -22.53
C ALA A 145 -1.18 -7.72 -21.97
N ALA A 146 -0.47 -8.23 -20.96
CA ALA A 146 -0.79 -9.51 -20.35
C ALA A 146 -2.18 -9.54 -19.69
N GLY A 147 -2.55 -8.49 -18.95
CA GLY A 147 -3.92 -8.36 -18.42
C GLY A 147 -4.96 -8.06 -19.50
N GLY A 148 -4.58 -7.29 -20.52
CA GLY A 148 -5.45 -6.95 -21.65
C GLY A 148 -5.86 -8.15 -22.51
N LEU A 149 -5.09 -9.25 -22.51
CA LEU A 149 -5.42 -10.48 -23.25
C LEU A 149 -6.77 -11.09 -22.84
N PHE A 150 -7.21 -10.85 -21.59
CA PHE A 150 -8.53 -11.31 -21.12
C PHE A 150 -9.70 -10.53 -21.74
N LEU A 151 -9.41 -9.40 -22.40
CA LEU A 151 -10.36 -8.59 -23.17
C LEU A 151 -10.10 -8.72 -24.67
N PHE A 152 -9.59 -9.87 -25.13
CA PHE A 152 -9.21 -10.18 -26.51
C PHE A 152 -7.93 -9.46 -27.01
N VAL A 153 -7.55 -9.71 -28.26
CA VAL A 153 -6.35 -9.15 -28.90
C VAL A 153 -6.36 -7.61 -28.88
N LEU A 154 -7.53 -7.00 -29.08
CA LEU A 154 -7.67 -5.54 -28.99
C LEU A 154 -7.43 -5.05 -27.56
N GLY A 155 -7.91 -5.81 -26.57
CA GLY A 155 -7.64 -5.54 -25.16
C GLY A 155 -6.14 -5.58 -24.82
N ALA A 156 -5.38 -6.51 -25.39
CA ALA A 156 -3.93 -6.57 -25.20
C ALA A 156 -3.21 -5.35 -25.76
N LEU A 157 -3.63 -4.85 -26.92
CA LEU A 157 -3.05 -3.64 -27.52
C LEU A 157 -3.37 -2.40 -26.68
N VAL A 158 -4.64 -2.20 -26.32
CA VAL A 158 -5.08 -1.06 -25.50
C VAL A 158 -4.46 -1.12 -24.11
N GLY A 159 -4.47 -2.29 -23.47
CA GLY A 159 -3.85 -2.54 -22.18
C GLY A 159 -2.34 -2.27 -22.19
N GLY A 160 -1.65 -2.68 -23.26
CA GLY A 160 -0.23 -2.39 -23.44
C GLY A 160 0.07 -0.90 -23.57
N VAL A 161 -0.72 -0.15 -24.37
CA VAL A 161 -0.56 1.30 -24.52
C VAL A 161 -0.79 2.03 -23.20
N ILE A 162 -1.91 1.75 -22.53
CA ILE A 162 -2.25 2.37 -21.24
C ILE A 162 -1.21 2.00 -20.18
N GLY A 163 -0.89 0.71 -20.05
CA GLY A 163 0.13 0.22 -19.12
C GLY A 163 1.47 0.89 -19.35
N GLY A 164 1.89 1.02 -20.61
CA GLY A 164 3.08 1.76 -21.00
C GLY A 164 3.06 3.21 -20.53
N MET A 165 1.98 3.95 -20.82
CA MET A 165 1.86 5.36 -20.42
C MET A 165 1.92 5.52 -18.89
N VAL A 166 1.22 4.67 -18.15
CA VAL A 166 1.19 4.69 -16.68
C VAL A 166 2.57 4.36 -16.12
N ALA A 167 3.18 3.25 -16.51
CA ALA A 167 4.48 2.85 -15.96
C ALA A 167 5.63 3.75 -16.45
N GLY A 168 5.54 4.28 -17.67
CA GLY A 168 6.52 5.21 -18.24
C GLY A 168 6.63 6.52 -17.47
N THR A 169 5.55 6.95 -16.81
CA THR A 169 5.52 8.13 -15.94
C THR A 169 5.74 7.77 -14.47
N ALA A 170 5.14 6.68 -14.01
CA ALA A 170 5.20 6.21 -12.63
C ALA A 170 6.61 5.73 -12.23
N LEU A 171 7.34 5.04 -13.11
CA LEU A 171 8.66 4.50 -12.79
C LEU A 171 9.72 5.59 -12.55
N PRO A 172 9.88 6.63 -13.40
CA PRO A 172 10.76 7.75 -13.10
C PRO A 172 10.44 8.43 -11.78
N LEU A 173 9.16 8.64 -11.49
CA LEU A 173 8.70 9.25 -10.25
C LEU A 173 9.05 8.38 -9.04
N PHE A 174 8.78 7.08 -9.12
CA PHE A 174 9.14 6.11 -8.10
C PHE A 174 10.64 6.10 -7.84
N VAL A 175 11.47 6.04 -8.90
CA VAL A 175 12.93 6.03 -8.78
C VAL A 175 13.46 7.32 -8.16
N GLY A 176 12.92 8.47 -8.57
CA GLY A 176 13.27 9.75 -7.97
C GLY A 176 12.99 9.76 -6.47
N LEU A 177 11.78 9.37 -6.07
CA LEU A 177 11.39 9.31 -4.66
C LEU A 177 12.16 8.24 -3.88
N PHE A 178 12.42 7.09 -4.48
CA PHE A 178 13.24 6.03 -3.90
C PHE A 178 14.64 6.57 -3.59
N ASN A 179 15.31 7.20 -4.57
CA ASN A 179 16.65 7.75 -4.36
C ASN A 179 16.70 8.89 -3.32
N LEU A 180 15.61 9.64 -3.16
CA LEU A 180 15.50 10.70 -2.14
C LEU A 180 15.24 10.17 -0.73
N THR A 181 14.64 8.99 -0.60
CA THR A 181 14.16 8.47 0.69
C THR A 181 14.88 7.21 1.16
N ALA A 182 15.59 6.53 0.26
CA ALA A 182 16.39 5.36 0.54
C ALA A 182 17.66 5.76 1.27
N GLU A 183 18.02 4.96 2.27
CA GLU A 183 19.24 5.07 3.05
C GLU A 183 20.07 3.82 2.74
N GLU A 184 21.31 4.01 2.26
CA GLU A 184 22.22 2.90 1.89
C GLU A 184 21.66 1.96 0.80
N GLY A 185 20.79 2.47 -0.08
CA GLY A 185 20.19 1.70 -1.16
C GLY A 185 18.93 0.91 -0.78
N GLU A 186 18.45 1.08 0.45
CA GLU A 186 17.22 0.44 0.93
C GLU A 186 16.20 1.48 1.41
N ILE A 187 14.91 1.20 1.21
CA ILE A 187 13.80 2.02 1.68
C ILE A 187 13.04 1.30 2.80
N SER A 188 12.68 2.01 3.87
CA SER A 188 11.77 1.46 4.88
C SER A 188 10.36 1.30 4.32
N VAL A 189 9.68 0.20 4.67
CA VAL A 189 8.28 -0.05 4.30
C VAL A 189 7.36 1.14 4.64
N LYS A 190 7.61 1.84 5.77
CA LYS A 190 6.86 3.04 6.17
C LYS A 190 6.91 4.17 5.13
N ARG A 191 8.04 4.31 4.44
CA ARG A 191 8.23 5.33 3.39
C ARG A 191 7.79 4.81 2.03
N PHE A 192 8.01 3.52 1.75
CA PHE A 192 7.63 2.88 0.50
C PHE A 192 6.11 2.86 0.28
N LEU A 193 5.33 2.43 1.27
CA LEU A 193 3.87 2.29 1.15
C LEU A 193 3.16 3.56 0.67
N PRO A 194 3.36 4.74 1.28
CA PRO A 194 2.70 5.96 0.82
C PRO A 194 3.18 6.40 -0.57
N ILE A 195 4.44 6.12 -0.95
CA ILE A 195 4.92 6.39 -2.31
C ILE A 195 4.19 5.50 -3.32
N ALA A 196 4.17 4.19 -3.07
CA ALA A 196 3.53 3.23 -3.96
C ALA A 196 2.03 3.51 -4.09
N ALA A 197 1.33 3.71 -2.97
CA ALA A 197 -0.09 4.02 -2.92
C ALA A 197 -0.40 5.40 -3.52
N GLY A 198 0.45 6.41 -3.29
CA GLY A 198 0.27 7.75 -3.83
C GLY A 198 0.37 7.76 -5.36
N ILE A 199 1.40 7.10 -5.92
CA ILE A 199 1.57 7.03 -7.37
C ILE A 199 0.46 6.19 -8.02
N SER A 200 0.19 4.99 -7.50
CA SER A 200 -0.82 4.11 -8.09
C SER A 200 -2.24 4.64 -7.90
N GLY A 201 -2.52 5.23 -6.74
CA GLY A 201 -3.78 5.89 -6.42
C GLY A 201 -4.02 7.13 -7.27
N SER A 202 -3.00 7.95 -7.52
CA SER A 202 -3.11 9.11 -8.43
C SER A 202 -3.44 8.65 -9.86
N ALA A 203 -2.77 7.60 -10.36
CA ALA A 203 -3.09 7.02 -11.66
C ALA A 203 -4.54 6.49 -11.71
N ALA A 204 -4.99 5.77 -10.67
CA ALA A 204 -6.38 5.31 -10.57
C ALA A 204 -7.39 6.47 -10.53
N ALA A 205 -7.11 7.53 -9.77
CA ALA A 205 -7.97 8.71 -9.67
C ALA A 205 -8.18 9.38 -11.04
N LEU A 206 -7.12 9.50 -11.85
CA LEU A 206 -7.22 10.01 -13.22
C LEU A 206 -8.16 9.15 -14.08
N PHE A 207 -8.09 7.83 -13.97
CA PHE A 207 -8.99 6.94 -14.71
C PHE A 207 -10.43 7.00 -14.20
N LEU A 208 -10.65 7.27 -12.92
CA LEU A 208 -11.99 7.46 -12.35
C LEU A 208 -12.59 8.84 -12.68
N GLY A 209 -11.79 9.80 -13.14
CA GLY A 209 -12.24 11.13 -13.56
C GLY A 209 -12.23 12.18 -12.46
N ALA A 210 -11.35 12.02 -11.46
CA ALA A 210 -11.05 13.06 -10.48
C ALA A 210 -10.14 14.16 -11.04
#